data_AF-Q9FWP5-F1
#
_entry.id   AF-Q9FWP5-F1
#
_cell.length_a   1.000
_cell.length_b   1.000
_cell.length_c   1.000
_cell.angle_alpha   90.00
_cell.angle_beta   90.00
_cell.angle_gamma   90.00
#
_symmetry.space_group_name_H-M   'P 1'
#
loop_
_entity.id
_entity.type
_entity.pdbx_description
1 polymer ?
#
loop_
_entity_poly.entity_id
_entity_poly.type
_entity_poly.pdbx_seq_one_letter_code
_entity_poly.pdbx_strand_id
1 'polypeptide(L)'
;MAAPEKVFVALPAEAKSGRSTLSWALGHFRATAIVVTHVHVPPQMIPVMGVKFHASKLNPEQVSLFRMAERDKVDKQLDHYVNQCLRMKV
;
A
#
# COMPACT_ATOMS: atom_id res chain seq x y z
N MET A 1 -21.59 26.06 -0.60
CA MET A 1 -20.15 25.78 -0.38
C MET A 1 -19.76 24.59 -1.23
N ALA A 2 -18.73 24.71 -2.08
CA ALA A 2 -18.23 23.57 -2.85
C ALA A 2 -17.60 22.54 -1.88
N ALA A 3 -17.74 21.25 -2.20
CA ALA A 3 -17.14 20.20 -1.39
C ALA A 3 -15.61 20.35 -1.39
N PRO A 4 -14.92 20.05 -0.27
CA PRO A 4 -13.46 20.07 -0.22
C PRO A 4 -12.87 19.16 -1.30
N GLU A 5 -11.93 19.68 -2.09
CA GLU A 5 -11.27 18.93 -3.14
C GLU A 5 -10.39 17.82 -2.53
N LYS A 6 -10.71 16.57 -2.85
CA LYS A 6 -10.01 15.38 -2.38
C LYS A 6 -9.29 14.72 -3.55
N VAL A 7 -8.02 14.39 -3.35
CA VAL A 7 -7.22 13.61 -4.30
C VAL A 7 -7.01 12.21 -3.75
N PHE A 8 -7.44 11.20 -4.49
CA PHE A 8 -7.25 9.79 -4.15
C PHE A 8 -6.00 9.27 -4.86
N VAL A 9 -5.04 8.76 -4.10
CA VAL A 9 -3.77 8.27 -4.63
C VAL A 9 -3.68 6.76 -4.38
N ALA A 10 -3.74 5.99 -5.47
CA ALA A 10 -3.51 4.56 -5.42
C ALA A 10 -2.01 4.28 -5.40
N LEU A 11 -1.53 3.57 -4.37
CA LEU A 11 -0.11 3.27 -4.18
C LEU A 11 0.20 1.78 -4.32
N PRO A 12 1.28 1.42 -5.03
CA PRO A 12 1.71 0.04 -5.18
C PRO A 12 2.26 -0.53 -3.87
N ALA A 13 2.36 -1.86 -3.81
CA ALA A 13 3.00 -2.56 -2.69
C ALA A 13 4.51 -2.26 -2.60
N GLU A 14 5.14 -1.91 -3.72
CA GLU A 14 6.55 -1.54 -3.74
C GLU A 14 6.75 -0.13 -3.15
N ALA A 15 7.44 -0.06 -2.02
CA ALA A 15 7.57 1.18 -1.24
C ALA A 15 8.28 2.32 -1.99
N LYS A 16 9.24 2.01 -2.88
CA LYS A 16 10.01 3.05 -3.58
C LYS A 16 9.14 3.79 -4.60
N SER A 17 8.47 3.05 -5.47
CA SER A 17 7.54 3.63 -6.45
C SER A 17 6.37 4.32 -5.76
N GLY A 18 5.83 3.75 -4.68
CA GLY A 18 4.76 4.39 -3.92
C GLY A 18 5.16 5.73 -3.28
N ARG A 19 6.38 5.85 -2.73
CA ARG A 19 6.90 7.13 -2.26
C ARG A 19 7.00 8.17 -3.38
N SER A 20 7.56 7.80 -4.53
CA SER A 20 7.68 8.71 -5.67
C SER A 20 6.31 9.21 -6.16
N THR A 21 5.31 8.32 -6.26
CA THR A 21 3.94 8.69 -6.63
C THR A 21 3.31 9.63 -5.61
N LEU A 22 3.47 9.36 -4.31
CA LEU A 22 2.92 10.21 -3.26
C LEU A 22 3.58 11.59 -3.24
N SER A 23 4.90 11.67 -3.34
CA SER A 23 5.63 12.94 -3.41
C SER A 23 5.23 13.77 -4.63
N TRP A 24 5.05 13.13 -5.79
CA TRP A 24 4.55 13.80 -6.98
C TRP A 24 3.14 14.37 -6.76
N ALA A 25 2.21 13.58 -6.20
CA ALA A 25 0.85 14.02 -5.93
C ALA A 25 0.81 15.21 -4.96
N LEU A 26 1.59 15.14 -3.88
CA LEU A 26 1.70 16.23 -2.89
C LEU A 26 2.27 17.52 -3.48
N GLY A 27 3.20 17.44 -4.44
CA GLY A 27 3.78 18.61 -5.10
C GLY A 27 2.92 19.19 -6.22
N HIS A 28 2.01 18.40 -6.81
CA HIS A 28 1.22 18.80 -7.97
C HIS A 28 -0.18 19.31 -7.59
N PHE A 29 -0.82 18.67 -6.61
CA PHE A 29 -2.19 19.01 -6.24
C PHE A 29 -2.22 19.95 -5.03
N ARG A 30 -3.00 21.03 -5.12
CA ARG A 30 -3.34 21.90 -3.98
C ARG A 30 -4.62 21.42 -3.28
N ALA A 31 -4.71 20.12 -3.05
CA ALA A 31 -5.90 19.48 -2.50
C ALA A 31 -6.06 19.75 -1.01
N THR A 32 -7.31 19.88 -0.56
CA THR A 32 -7.62 20.02 0.87
C THR A 32 -7.42 18.72 1.66
N ALA A 33 -7.50 17.58 0.97
CA ALA A 33 -7.16 16.28 1.53
C ALA A 33 -6.58 15.34 0.47
N ILE A 34 -5.55 14.57 0.88
CA ILE A 34 -5.05 13.43 0.13
C ILE A 34 -5.51 12.15 0.84
N VAL A 35 -6.14 11.26 0.08
CA VAL A 35 -6.55 9.93 0.54
C VAL A 35 -5.61 8.91 -0.08
N VAL A 36 -4.88 8.19 0.78
CA VAL A 36 -3.95 7.15 0.35
C VAL A 36 -4.66 5.81 0.38
N THR A 37 -4.61 5.08 -0.75
CA THR A 37 -5.21 3.75 -0.87
C THR A 37 -4.20 2.76 -1.43
N HIS A 38 -4.09 1.59 -0.81
CA HIS A 38 -3.36 0.46 -1.38
C HIS A 38 -4.34 -0.51 -2.06
N VAL A 39 -4.11 -0.84 -3.32
CA VAL A 39 -4.89 -1.88 -4.04
C VAL A 39 -4.13 -3.19 -3.94
N HIS A 40 -4.64 -4.10 -3.09
CA HIS A 40 -4.02 -5.39 -2.85
C HIS A 40 -4.55 -6.45 -3.83
N VAL A 41 -3.65 -7.10 -4.55
CA VAL A 41 -3.91 -8.33 -5.31
C VAL A 41 -3.01 -9.42 -4.72
N PRO A 42 -3.57 -10.40 -4.00
CA PRO A 42 -2.77 -11.47 -3.40
C PRO A 42 -2.00 -12.25 -4.48
N PRO A 43 -0.69 -12.48 -4.32
CA PRO A 43 0.06 -13.28 -5.28
C PRO A 43 -0.43 -14.73 -5.28
N GLN A 44 -0.50 -15.34 -6.47
CA GLN A 44 -0.84 -16.75 -6.60
C GLN A 44 0.34 -17.67 -6.23
N MET A 45 1.57 -17.16 -6.33
CA MET A 45 2.79 -17.90 -6.02
C MET A 45 3.36 -17.43 -4.68
N ILE A 46 3.39 -18.33 -3.69
CA ILE A 46 3.85 -18.06 -2.33
C ILE A 46 5.25 -18.67 -2.14
N PRO A 47 6.23 -17.88 -1.70
CA PRO A 47 7.55 -18.41 -1.37
C PRO A 47 7.51 -19.19 -0.04
N VAL A 48 7.98 -20.42 -0.06
CA VAL A 48 8.22 -21.28 1.10
C VAL A 48 9.66 -21.74 1.03
N MET A 49 10.49 -21.32 2.00
CA MET A 49 11.92 -21.66 2.07
C MET A 49 12.69 -21.40 0.76
N GLY A 50 12.41 -20.26 0.09
CA GLY A 50 13.08 -19.86 -1.15
C GLY A 50 12.51 -20.48 -2.43
N VAL A 51 11.59 -21.44 -2.33
CA VAL A 51 10.90 -22.05 -3.47
C VAL A 51 9.47 -21.51 -3.57
N LYS A 52 8.98 -21.23 -4.78
CA LYS A 52 7.63 -20.69 -4.99
C LYS A 52 6.63 -21.80 -5.29
N PHE A 53 5.51 -21.80 -4.58
CA PHE A 53 4.40 -22.74 -4.78
C PHE A 53 3.13 -21.99 -5.14
N HIS A 54 2.30 -22.56 -6.00
CA HIS A 54 0.95 -22.03 -6.22
C HIS A 54 0.13 -22.17 -4.93
N ALA A 55 -0.65 -21.17 -4.55
CA ALA A 55 -1.39 -21.13 -3.29
C ALA A 55 -2.34 -22.34 -3.13
N SER A 56 -2.88 -22.87 -4.23
CA SER A 56 -3.72 -24.09 -4.22
C SER A 56 -2.96 -25.39 -3.89
N LYS A 57 -1.62 -25.37 -3.88
CA LYS A 57 -0.76 -26.52 -3.54
C LYS A 57 -0.26 -26.46 -2.09
N LEU A 58 -0.58 -25.42 -1.35
CA LEU A 58 -0.15 -25.22 0.04
C LEU A 58 -1.28 -25.51 1.01
N ASN A 59 -0.91 -25.75 2.27
CA ASN A 59 -1.92 -25.91 3.30
C ASN A 59 -2.61 -24.55 3.59
N PRO A 60 -3.90 -24.53 3.98
CA PRO A 60 -4.63 -23.29 4.19
C PRO A 60 -4.03 -22.38 5.26
N GLU A 61 -3.40 -22.96 6.28
CA GLU A 61 -2.77 -22.22 7.38
C GLU A 61 -1.53 -21.45 6.89
N GLN A 62 -0.67 -22.07 6.08
CA GLN A 62 0.47 -21.44 5.43
C GLN A 62 0.04 -20.29 4.53
N VAL A 63 -1.01 -20.50 3.73
CA VAL A 63 -1.57 -19.43 2.88
C VAL A 63 -2.10 -18.28 3.74
N SER A 64 -2.78 -18.59 4.85
CA SER A 64 -3.29 -17.59 5.78
C SER A 64 -2.17 -16.79 6.43
N LEU A 65 -1.16 -17.46 6.98
CA LEU A 65 -0.01 -16.84 7.64
C LEU A 65 0.75 -15.92 6.69
N PHE A 66 1.00 -16.38 5.45
CA PHE A 66 1.65 -15.55 4.44
C PHE A 66 0.85 -14.29 4.12
N ARG A 67 -0.46 -14.43 3.88
CA ARG A 67 -1.35 -13.28 3.58
C ARG A 67 -1.51 -12.34 4.76
N MET A 68 -1.45 -12.84 6.00
CA MET A 68 -1.44 -12.00 7.20
C MET A 68 -0.15 -11.16 7.26
N ALA A 69 1.01 -11.77 7.02
CA ALA A 69 2.29 -11.06 6.98
C ALA A 69 2.36 -10.04 5.83
N GLU A 70 1.80 -10.37 4.66
CA GLU A 70 1.70 -9.42 3.55
C GLU A 70 0.85 -8.19 3.92
N ARG A 71 -0.30 -8.39 4.56
CA ARG A 71 -1.18 -7.30 5.01
C ARG A 71 -0.51 -6.42 6.07
N ASP A 72 0.09 -7.03 7.08
CA ASP A 72 0.82 -6.28 8.13
C ASP A 72 1.94 -5.40 7.53
N LYS A 73 2.64 -5.90 6.52
CA LYS A 73 3.65 -5.10 5.80
C LYS A 73 3.03 -3.92 5.06
N VAL A 74 1.89 -4.11 4.41
CA VAL A 74 1.16 -3.04 3.73
C VAL A 74 0.64 -2.01 4.72
N ASP A 75 0.07 -2.42 5.85
CA ASP A 75 -0.48 -1.53 6.87
C ASP A 75 0.63 -0.61 7.42
N LYS A 76 1.79 -1.18 7.76
CA LYS A 76 2.98 -0.40 8.16
C LYS A 76 3.44 0.59 7.08
N GLN A 77 3.30 0.23 5.81
CA GLN A 77 3.64 1.12 4.70
C GLN A 77 2.61 2.25 4.53
N LEU A 78 1.31 1.96 4.73
CA LEU A 78 0.26 2.98 4.74
C LEU A 78 0.47 3.98 5.87
N ASP A 79 0.79 3.51 7.08
CA ASP A 79 1.12 4.37 8.22
C ASP A 79 2.30 5.29 7.89
N HIS A 80 3.32 4.77 7.20
CA HIS A 80 4.45 5.56 6.75
C HIS A 80 4.02 6.68 5.78
N TYR A 81 3.12 6.40 4.85
CA TYR A 81 2.58 7.41 3.92
C TYR A 81 1.73 8.47 4.63
N VAL A 82 0.87 8.06 5.57
CA VAL A 82 0.10 9.01 6.39
C VAL A 82 1.04 9.95 7.15
N ASN A 83 2.09 9.40 7.77
CA ASN A 83 3.09 10.19 8.47
C ASN A 83 3.85 11.17 7.54
N GLN A 84 4.13 10.78 6.29
CA GLN A 84 4.72 11.70 5.30
C GLN A 84 3.76 12.87 4.98
N CYS A 85 2.47 12.58 4.76
CA CYS A 85 1.46 13.61 4.52
C CYS A 85 1.34 14.58 5.71
N LEU A 86 1.40 14.08 6.95
CA LEU A 86 1.35 14.92 8.16
C LEU A 86 2.57 15.84 8.28
N ARG A 87 3.77 15.35 7.96
CA ARG A 87 5.01 16.14 8.02
C ARG A 87 5.08 17.21 6.94
N MET A 88 4.38 17.03 5.83
CA MET A 88 4.34 17.99 4.72
C MET A 88 3.25 19.06 4.88
N LYS A 89 2.33 18.92 5.84
CA LYS A 89 1.47 20.04 6.27
C LYS A 89 2.32 21.02 7.09
N VAL A 90 2.95 21.97 6.40
CA VAL A 90 3.56 23.19 6.95
C VAL A 90 2.86 24.39 6.32
#